data_AF-A0A7C4F0Q5-F1
#
_entry.id   AF-A0A7C4F0Q5-F1
#
_cell.length_a   1.000
_cell.length_b   1.000
_cell.length_c   1.000
_cell.angle_alpha   90.00
_cell.angle_beta   90.00
_cell.angle_gamma   90.00
#
_symmetry.space_group_name_H-M   'P 1'
#
loop_
_entity.id
_entity.type
_entity.pdbx_description
1 polymer ?
#
loop_
_entity_poly.entity_id
_entity_poly.type
_entity_poly.pdbx_seq_one_letter_code
_entity_poly.pdbx_strand_id
1 'polypeptide(L)'
;MKFIFRLFRALLETKSIRYVLVEKEEPITIGVEIECYTILTEECKISRRVILPDVKSPEAGERFTVDKSIGSEYVTKPFESLREALQAISSGLGKYAGSSLVSNALPLPVGGWNDRFAGAHFHIGFKDKGLSREEAGSLANYIHDHIPFIIAVSANSPVWRRRVTGYSSNRLLRGGGKYCIPITKGGLNQNHYREVNFNPENKHKPSTLELRVCDSNIPPYVCAVMTILKILALAWRNGKDACNDLTHEAYLEARAEAARRGAAAKLYWGGNTVTVGEYLTLLLDNYSEEAGVLDIPGDVAEAFSLLEVEWNNAEALRLAAIKLRGRFGGDWERKMAFKLASALKTLLNGGSLREYHEALGLRIPRV
;
A
#
# COMPACT_ATOMS: atom_id res chain seq x y z
N MET A 1 -5.65 11.16 17.97
CA MET A 1 -4.67 11.83 18.90
C MET A 1 -3.72 10.85 19.62
N LYS A 2 -4.15 9.62 19.97
CA LYS A 2 -3.34 8.62 20.70
C LYS A 2 -2.09 8.14 19.94
N PHE A 3 -2.21 7.90 18.63
CA PHE A 3 -1.09 7.55 17.75
C PHE A 3 0.06 8.56 17.82
N ILE A 4 -0.24 9.85 17.65
CA ILE A 4 0.75 10.93 17.70
C ILE A 4 1.43 10.95 19.07
N PHE A 5 0.67 10.89 20.17
CA PHE A 5 1.27 10.85 21.51
C PHE A 5 2.18 9.64 21.74
N ARG A 6 1.90 8.48 21.15
CA ARG A 6 2.76 7.29 21.24
C ARG A 6 4.04 7.44 20.41
N LEU A 7 3.93 7.97 19.19
CA LEU A 7 5.10 8.29 18.36
C LEU A 7 6.00 9.32 19.07
N PHE A 8 5.40 10.35 19.68
CA PHE A 8 6.11 11.33 20.52
C PHE A 8 6.73 10.68 21.77
N ARG A 9 6.06 9.73 22.42
CA ARG A 9 6.62 9.01 23.57
C ARG A 9 7.84 8.18 23.18
N ALA A 10 7.78 7.44 22.06
CA ALA A 10 8.92 6.70 21.52
C ALA A 10 10.11 7.63 21.21
N LEU A 11 9.86 8.82 20.66
CA LEU A 11 10.87 9.85 20.40
C LEU A 11 11.48 10.46 21.68
N LEU A 12 10.73 10.48 22.79
CA LEU A 12 11.22 11.01 24.07
C LEU A 12 12.02 9.96 24.86
N GLU A 13 11.65 8.69 24.78
CA GLU A 13 12.35 7.58 25.45
C GLU A 13 13.67 7.21 24.74
N THR A 14 13.81 7.49 23.44
CA THR A 14 15.04 7.24 22.65
C THR A 14 16.17 8.27 22.87
N LYS A 15 16.01 9.29 23.73
CA LYS A 15 17.06 10.30 24.00
C LYS A 15 18.26 9.82 24.85
N SER A 16 18.38 8.52 25.11
CA SER A 16 19.53 7.89 25.78
C SER A 16 20.39 7.07 24.79
N ILE A 17 20.83 7.66 23.68
CA ILE A 17 21.69 6.95 22.72
C ILE A 17 23.17 7.16 23.10
N ARG A 18 23.80 6.07 23.54
CA ARG A 18 25.26 5.93 23.58
C ARG A 18 25.78 6.03 22.15
N TYR A 19 26.72 6.94 21.92
CA TYR A 19 27.46 7.06 20.66
C TYR A 19 28.34 5.82 20.46
N VAL A 20 27.80 4.79 19.83
CA VAL A 20 28.60 3.72 19.22
C VAL A 20 28.90 4.18 17.79
N LEU A 21 30.18 4.17 17.43
CA LEU A 21 30.64 4.39 16.05
C LEU A 21 30.11 3.22 15.20
N VAL A 22 28.95 3.39 14.59
CA VAL A 22 28.39 2.43 13.63
C VAL A 22 29.05 2.71 12.29
N GLU A 23 29.69 1.70 11.69
CA GLU A 23 30.07 1.74 10.27
C GLU A 23 28.85 2.21 9.46
N LYS A 24 29.06 2.98 8.40
CA LYS A 24 27.95 3.62 7.66
C LYS A 24 27.11 2.54 6.97
N GLU A 25 26.13 1.98 7.67
CA GLU A 25 25.27 0.91 7.18
C GLU A 25 24.53 1.37 5.94
N GLU A 26 24.48 0.49 4.93
CA GLU A 26 23.83 0.80 3.67
C GLU A 26 22.31 1.00 3.90
N PRO A 27 21.70 2.08 3.36
CA PRO A 27 20.32 2.39 3.65
C PRO A 27 19.36 1.39 2.99
N ILE A 28 18.33 0.99 3.74
CA ILE A 28 17.19 0.25 3.19
C ILE A 28 16.37 1.19 2.32
N THR A 29 16.14 0.76 1.08
CA THR A 29 15.33 1.47 0.10
C THR A 29 14.12 0.64 -0.30
N ILE A 30 13.02 1.34 -0.63
CA ILE A 30 11.80 0.70 -1.16
C ILE A 30 11.36 1.43 -2.43
N GLY A 31 11.29 0.70 -3.55
CA GLY A 31 10.63 1.14 -4.77
C GLY A 31 9.21 0.58 -4.87
N VAL A 32 8.34 1.24 -5.62
CA VAL A 32 6.93 0.84 -5.76
C VAL A 32 6.50 0.83 -7.22
N GLU A 33 5.78 -0.21 -7.61
CA GLU A 33 5.00 -0.27 -8.85
C GLU A 33 3.51 -0.14 -8.49
N ILE A 34 2.78 0.76 -9.16
CA ILE A 34 1.35 1.01 -8.93
C ILE A 34 0.60 0.85 -10.24
N GLU A 35 -0.14 -0.25 -10.35
CA GLU A 35 -1.03 -0.50 -11.49
C GLU A 35 -2.33 0.29 -11.32
N CYS A 36 -2.82 0.93 -12.37
CA CYS A 36 -3.97 1.82 -12.29
C CYS A 36 -5.05 1.45 -13.31
N TYR A 37 -6.30 1.49 -12.84
CA TYR A 37 -7.44 1.72 -13.72
C TYR A 37 -7.41 3.17 -14.24
N THR A 38 -8.30 3.49 -15.16
CA THR A 38 -8.44 4.84 -15.71
C THR A 38 -9.85 5.36 -15.55
N ILE A 39 -10.01 6.54 -14.98
CA ILE A 39 -11.26 7.30 -15.04
C ILE A 39 -11.22 8.17 -16.28
N LEU A 40 -12.17 7.97 -17.20
CA LEU A 40 -12.44 8.86 -18.32
C LEU A 40 -13.40 9.94 -17.83
N THR A 41 -12.90 11.15 -17.61
CA THR A 41 -13.62 12.20 -16.86
C THR A 41 -14.81 12.77 -17.63
N GLU A 42 -14.70 12.94 -18.95
CA GLU A 42 -15.83 13.39 -19.80
C GLU A 42 -16.94 12.33 -19.87
N GLU A 43 -16.57 11.08 -20.06
CA GLU A 43 -17.51 9.96 -20.10
C GLU A 43 -18.06 9.62 -18.71
N CYS A 44 -17.38 10.07 -17.64
CA CYS A 44 -17.60 9.65 -16.26
C CYS A 44 -17.60 8.12 -16.14
N LYS A 45 -16.57 7.47 -16.68
CA LYS A 45 -16.49 6.01 -16.80
C LYS A 45 -15.16 5.49 -16.28
N ILE A 46 -15.18 4.35 -15.58
CA ILE A 46 -13.98 3.64 -15.15
C ILE A 46 -13.66 2.53 -16.16
N SER A 47 -12.43 2.50 -16.64
CA SER A 47 -11.99 1.64 -17.73
C SER A 47 -10.57 1.13 -17.52
N ARG A 48 -10.13 0.24 -18.42
CA ARG A 48 -8.75 -0.26 -18.53
C ARG A 48 -7.97 0.48 -19.63
N ARG A 49 -8.46 1.64 -20.09
CA ARG A 49 -7.80 2.41 -21.16
C ARG A 49 -6.43 2.85 -20.65
N VAL A 50 -5.40 2.51 -21.40
CA VAL A 50 -4.04 2.98 -21.11
C VAL A 50 -4.01 4.49 -21.29
N ILE A 51 -3.49 5.17 -20.28
CA ILE A 51 -3.07 6.57 -20.35
C ILE A 51 -1.58 6.63 -20.06
N LEU A 52 -0.87 7.49 -20.78
CA LEU A 52 0.53 7.80 -20.53
C LEU A 52 0.63 9.31 -20.39
N PRO A 53 1.38 9.81 -19.39
CA PRO A 53 1.51 11.24 -19.21
C PRO A 53 2.44 11.80 -20.30
N ASP A 54 2.13 13.00 -20.79
CA ASP A 54 2.96 13.74 -21.74
C ASP A 54 4.13 14.41 -20.98
N VAL A 55 5.09 13.58 -20.57
CA VAL A 55 6.25 14.01 -19.79
C VAL A 55 7.47 13.95 -20.70
N LYS A 56 7.97 15.12 -21.09
CA LYS A 56 9.18 15.24 -21.94
C LYS A 56 10.42 14.62 -21.32
N SER A 57 10.51 14.58 -20.00
CA SER A 57 11.61 13.94 -19.27
C SER A 57 11.12 13.50 -17.88
N PRO A 58 10.87 12.19 -17.66
CA PRO A 58 10.54 11.69 -16.33
C PRO A 58 11.70 11.90 -15.36
N GLU A 59 11.42 11.89 -14.06
CA GLU A 59 12.49 11.96 -13.05
C GLU A 59 13.39 10.72 -13.14
N ALA A 60 14.66 10.85 -12.72
CA ALA A 60 15.59 9.73 -12.78
C ALA A 60 15.06 8.52 -11.97
N GLY A 61 14.92 7.38 -12.65
CA GLY A 61 14.38 6.14 -12.08
C GLY A 61 12.84 6.03 -12.09
N GLU A 62 12.13 7.09 -12.46
CA GLU A 62 10.67 7.08 -12.64
C GLU A 62 10.31 6.54 -14.03
N ARG A 63 9.28 5.68 -14.11
CA ARG A 63 8.78 5.15 -15.38
C ARG A 63 7.26 5.13 -15.42
N PHE A 64 6.73 5.43 -16.60
CA PHE A 64 5.31 5.34 -16.92
C PHE A 64 5.13 4.23 -17.96
N THR A 65 4.61 3.10 -17.53
CA THR A 65 4.57 1.85 -18.28
C THR A 65 3.12 1.39 -18.48
N VAL A 66 2.98 0.23 -19.12
CA VAL A 66 1.69 -0.37 -19.46
C VAL A 66 1.69 -1.79 -18.94
N ASP A 67 0.74 -2.09 -18.05
CA ASP A 67 0.37 -3.47 -17.74
C ASP A 67 -0.69 -3.93 -18.74
N LYS A 68 -0.37 -4.94 -19.56
CA LYS A 68 -1.25 -5.43 -20.62
C LYS A 68 -2.59 -5.95 -20.10
N SER A 69 -2.66 -6.33 -18.84
CA SER A 69 -3.85 -6.91 -18.23
C SER A 69 -4.76 -5.85 -17.59
N ILE A 70 -4.21 -4.77 -17.02
CA ILE A 70 -4.97 -3.75 -16.28
C ILE A 70 -5.07 -2.42 -17.02
N GLY A 71 -3.97 -1.87 -17.55
CA GLY A 71 -3.95 -0.50 -18.05
C GLY A 71 -2.59 0.17 -17.82
N SER A 72 -2.61 1.31 -17.15
CA SER A 72 -1.40 2.10 -16.87
C SER A 72 -0.66 1.54 -15.65
N GLU A 73 0.65 1.61 -15.66
CA GLU A 73 1.50 1.27 -14.52
C GLU A 73 2.46 2.42 -14.26
N TYR A 74 2.57 2.82 -13.00
CA TYR A 74 3.51 3.82 -12.53
C TYR A 74 4.60 3.15 -11.71
N VAL A 75 5.87 3.34 -12.08
CA VAL A 75 7.00 2.76 -11.36
C VAL A 75 7.89 3.87 -10.81
N THR A 76 8.13 3.82 -9.52
CA THR A 76 8.96 4.81 -8.83
C THR A 76 10.43 4.46 -8.87
N LYS A 77 11.28 5.45 -8.60
CA LYS A 77 12.62 5.19 -8.08
C LYS A 77 12.54 4.57 -6.66
N PRO A 78 13.61 3.93 -6.17
CA PRO A 78 13.69 3.50 -4.77
C PRO A 78 13.83 4.69 -3.81
N PHE A 79 13.17 4.63 -2.65
CA PHE A 79 13.16 5.72 -1.66
C PHE A 79 13.84 5.34 -0.34
N GLU A 80 14.63 6.26 0.20
CA GLU A 80 15.17 6.20 1.56
C GLU A 80 14.24 6.87 2.58
N SER A 81 13.50 7.90 2.16
CA SER A 81 12.59 8.65 3.04
C SER A 81 11.12 8.43 2.68
N LEU A 82 10.28 8.29 3.70
CA LEU A 82 8.82 8.19 3.53
C LEU A 82 8.20 9.50 3.02
N ARG A 83 8.77 10.64 3.43
CA ARG A 83 8.33 11.96 2.95
C ARG A 83 8.60 12.15 1.48
N GLU A 84 9.81 11.77 1.04
CA GLU A 84 10.17 11.75 -0.37
C GLU A 84 9.26 10.81 -1.16
N ALA A 85 9.02 9.59 -0.65
CA ALA A 85 8.14 8.63 -1.30
C ALA A 85 6.72 9.18 -1.48
N LEU A 86 6.11 9.77 -0.44
CA LEU A 86 4.76 10.32 -0.52
C LEU A 86 4.67 11.45 -1.55
N GLN A 87 5.64 12.36 -1.54
CA GLN A 87 5.69 13.47 -2.49
C GLN A 87 5.88 12.97 -3.94
N ALA A 88 6.84 12.08 -4.16
CA ALA A 88 7.17 11.57 -5.48
C ALA A 88 6.04 10.71 -6.06
N ILE A 89 5.42 9.84 -5.25
CA ILE A 89 4.28 9.03 -5.70
C ILE A 89 3.08 9.91 -6.06
N SER A 90 2.78 10.93 -5.24
CA SER A 90 1.68 11.85 -5.50
C SER A 90 1.94 12.69 -6.75
N SER A 91 3.14 13.25 -6.89
CA SER A 91 3.57 13.99 -8.09
C SER A 91 3.54 13.12 -9.34
N GLY A 92 4.06 11.91 -9.26
CA GLY A 92 4.10 10.93 -10.34
C GLY A 92 2.72 10.57 -10.87
N LEU A 93 1.79 10.21 -9.98
CA LEU A 93 0.40 9.97 -10.34
C LEU A 93 -0.30 11.26 -10.84
N GLY A 94 0.06 12.42 -10.29
CA GLY A 94 -0.41 13.73 -10.74
C GLY A 94 0.01 14.10 -12.17
N LYS A 95 1.16 13.60 -12.66
CA LYS A 95 1.62 13.84 -14.05
C LYS A 95 0.65 13.29 -15.09
N TYR A 96 -0.10 12.22 -14.79
CA TYR A 96 -1.18 11.72 -15.65
C TYR A 96 -2.38 12.69 -15.74
N ALA A 97 -2.60 13.52 -14.72
CA ALA A 97 -3.64 14.55 -14.73
C ALA A 97 -3.20 15.82 -15.45
N GLY A 98 -1.90 16.17 -15.38
CA GLY A 98 -1.32 17.35 -16.04
C GLY A 98 -1.19 17.21 -17.57
N SER A 99 -1.25 15.99 -18.10
CA SER A 99 -1.20 15.74 -19.53
C SER A 99 -2.56 15.99 -20.20
N SER A 100 -2.96 17.24 -20.41
CA SER A 100 -4.01 17.52 -21.39
C SER A 100 -3.87 18.86 -22.11
N LEU A 101 -3.59 18.77 -23.41
CA LEU A 101 -4.49 19.39 -24.39
C LEU A 101 -5.54 18.40 -24.93
N VAL A 102 -5.44 17.08 -24.64
CA VAL A 102 -6.28 16.06 -25.32
C VAL A 102 -6.82 14.93 -24.41
N SER A 103 -6.29 14.69 -23.19
CA SER A 103 -6.72 13.52 -22.39
C SER A 103 -7.51 13.87 -21.13
N ASN A 104 -8.84 13.75 -21.24
CA ASN A 104 -9.79 13.81 -20.12
C ASN A 104 -9.76 12.51 -19.31
N ALA A 105 -8.62 12.19 -18.70
CA ALA A 105 -8.43 10.94 -18.00
C ALA A 105 -7.55 11.07 -16.75
N LEU A 106 -7.77 10.20 -15.77
CA LEU A 106 -7.01 10.14 -14.52
C LEU A 106 -6.67 8.70 -14.15
N PRO A 107 -5.50 8.46 -13.52
CA PRO A 107 -5.19 7.16 -12.96
C PRO A 107 -6.06 6.93 -11.73
N LEU A 108 -6.64 5.74 -11.63
CA LEU A 108 -7.42 5.28 -10.48
C LEU A 108 -6.69 4.10 -9.85
N PRO A 109 -5.89 4.33 -8.79
CA PRO A 109 -5.23 3.27 -8.07
C PRO A 109 -6.24 2.56 -7.16
N VAL A 110 -6.82 1.47 -7.67
CA VAL A 110 -7.83 0.63 -7.01
C VAL A 110 -7.58 -0.82 -7.35
N GLY A 111 -7.68 -1.72 -6.37
CA GLY A 111 -7.32 -3.13 -6.55
C GLY A 111 -8.22 -3.92 -7.52
N GLY A 112 -9.42 -3.40 -7.79
CA GLY A 112 -10.40 -4.04 -8.66
C GLY A 112 -11.60 -3.14 -8.90
N TRP A 113 -12.18 -3.25 -10.10
CA TRP A 113 -13.41 -2.55 -10.46
C TRP A 113 -14.22 -3.32 -11.50
N ASN A 114 -13.60 -3.58 -12.66
CA ASN A 114 -14.20 -4.32 -13.77
C ASN A 114 -13.91 -5.82 -13.64
N ASP A 115 -13.02 -6.35 -14.47
CA ASP A 115 -12.78 -7.78 -14.66
C ASP A 115 -11.32 -8.20 -14.44
N ARG A 116 -10.48 -7.29 -13.93
CA ARG A 116 -9.04 -7.48 -13.72
C ARG A 116 -8.55 -6.88 -12.39
N PHE A 117 -7.41 -7.31 -11.89
CA PHE A 117 -6.92 -6.88 -10.58
C PHE A 117 -5.66 -6.03 -10.69
N ALA A 118 -5.69 -4.83 -10.14
CA ALA A 118 -4.51 -3.97 -10.09
C ALA A 118 -3.78 -4.13 -8.75
N GLY A 119 -2.47 -4.33 -8.77
CA GLY A 119 -1.63 -4.42 -7.59
C GLY A 119 -0.85 -3.15 -7.31
N ALA A 120 -0.37 -3.05 -6.07
CA ALA A 120 0.84 -2.30 -5.76
C ALA A 120 1.94 -3.29 -5.37
N HIS A 121 3.11 -3.20 -6.00
CA HIS A 121 4.24 -4.07 -5.72
C HIS A 121 5.35 -3.28 -5.04
N PHE A 122 5.91 -3.84 -3.96
CA PHE A 122 6.95 -3.19 -3.17
C PHE A 122 8.27 -3.94 -3.35
N HIS A 123 9.30 -3.22 -3.77
CA HIS A 123 10.64 -3.75 -3.99
C HIS A 123 11.56 -3.26 -2.88
N ILE A 124 11.95 -4.16 -1.98
CA ILE A 124 12.79 -3.86 -0.83
C ILE A 124 14.22 -4.29 -1.15
N GLY A 125 15.20 -3.42 -0.89
CA GLY A 125 16.61 -3.78 -0.99
C GLY A 125 17.55 -2.71 -0.45
N PHE A 126 18.84 -3.03 -0.41
CA PHE A 126 19.89 -2.05 -0.15
C PHE A 126 20.16 -1.23 -1.42
N LYS A 127 20.43 0.06 -1.24
CA LYS A 127 20.46 1.06 -2.33
C LYS A 127 21.29 0.64 -3.54
N ASP A 128 22.56 0.27 -3.33
CA ASP A 128 23.48 0.04 -4.42
C ASP A 128 23.73 -1.46 -4.64
N LYS A 129 23.90 -2.24 -3.56
CA LYS A 129 24.20 -3.68 -3.67
C LYS A 129 22.98 -4.59 -3.87
N GLY A 130 21.76 -4.12 -3.58
CA GLY A 130 20.57 -4.98 -3.54
C GLY A 130 20.56 -5.97 -2.38
N LEU A 131 19.78 -7.05 -2.47
CA LEU A 131 19.80 -8.15 -1.50
C LEU A 131 20.43 -9.40 -2.11
N SER A 132 21.28 -10.10 -1.37
CA SER A 132 21.57 -11.49 -1.69
C SER A 132 20.30 -12.33 -1.59
N ARG A 133 20.32 -13.54 -2.17
CA ARG A 133 19.16 -14.44 -2.09
C ARG A 133 18.90 -14.88 -0.65
N GLU A 134 19.96 -15.07 0.12
CA GLU A 134 19.93 -15.45 1.53
C GLU A 134 19.37 -14.30 2.39
N GLU A 135 19.84 -13.07 2.16
CA GLU A 135 19.32 -11.86 2.80
C GLU A 135 17.82 -11.69 2.50
N ALA A 136 17.44 -11.82 1.22
CA ALA A 136 16.03 -11.74 0.81
C ALA A 136 15.18 -12.86 1.42
N GLY A 137 15.72 -14.07 1.57
CA GLY A 137 15.01 -15.20 2.20
C GLY A 137 14.81 -14.98 3.69
N SER A 138 15.84 -14.49 4.38
CA SER A 138 15.78 -14.13 5.79
C SER A 138 14.75 -13.01 6.04
N LEU A 139 14.80 -11.95 5.23
CA LEU A 139 13.84 -10.85 5.31
C LEU A 139 12.40 -11.29 4.96
N ALA A 140 12.23 -12.16 3.96
CA ALA A 140 10.92 -12.71 3.61
C ALA A 140 10.29 -13.49 4.78
N ASN A 141 11.11 -14.29 5.48
CA ASN A 141 10.67 -15.02 6.67
C ASN A 141 10.28 -14.07 7.81
N TYR A 142 11.03 -12.98 7.96
CA TYR A 142 10.76 -11.95 8.97
C TYR A 142 9.43 -11.23 8.72
N ILE A 143 9.12 -10.92 7.47
CA ILE A 143 7.90 -10.19 7.09
C ILE A 143 6.67 -11.11 6.99
N HIS A 144 6.87 -12.41 6.77
CA HIS A 144 5.81 -13.39 6.45
C HIS A 144 4.58 -13.26 7.36
N ASP A 145 4.78 -13.28 8.68
CA ASP A 145 3.67 -13.29 9.65
C ASP A 145 2.98 -11.93 9.84
N HIS A 146 3.51 -10.90 9.18
CA HIS A 146 2.91 -9.56 9.09
C HIS A 146 2.17 -9.32 7.77
N ILE A 147 2.26 -10.23 6.79
CA ILE A 147 1.56 -10.09 5.50
C ILE A 147 0.03 -9.94 5.67
N PRO A 148 -0.67 -10.68 6.55
CA PRO A 148 -2.10 -10.45 6.76
C PRO A 148 -2.43 -9.03 7.22
N PHE A 149 -1.59 -8.44 8.08
CA PHE A 149 -1.73 -7.05 8.49
C PHE A 149 -1.53 -6.09 7.31
N ILE A 150 -0.49 -6.30 6.49
CA ILE A 150 -0.26 -5.51 5.28
C ILE A 150 -1.44 -5.58 4.30
N ILE A 151 -2.06 -6.76 4.15
CA ILE A 151 -3.28 -6.94 3.35
C ILE A 151 -4.43 -6.11 3.91
N ALA A 152 -4.65 -6.15 5.22
CA ALA A 152 -5.73 -5.41 5.86
C ALA A 152 -5.59 -3.89 5.67
N VAL A 153 -4.37 -3.37 5.80
CA VAL A 153 -4.04 -1.95 5.57
C VAL A 153 -4.23 -1.56 4.11
N SER A 154 -3.75 -2.39 3.18
CA SER A 154 -3.73 -2.06 1.76
C SER A 154 -5.02 -2.37 1.01
N ALA A 155 -5.95 -3.12 1.60
CA ALA A 155 -7.18 -3.54 0.94
C ALA A 155 -7.94 -2.36 0.31
N ASN A 156 -8.23 -2.46 -0.99
CA ASN A 156 -8.78 -1.36 -1.77
C ASN A 156 -9.51 -1.86 -3.03
N SER A 157 -10.29 -2.93 -2.92
CA SER A 157 -11.11 -3.43 -4.03
C SER A 157 -12.49 -3.90 -3.57
N PRO A 158 -13.31 -3.04 -2.97
CA PRO A 158 -14.66 -3.40 -2.53
C PRO A 158 -15.66 -3.54 -3.68
N VAL A 159 -15.34 -3.00 -4.86
CA VAL A 159 -16.13 -3.11 -6.09
C VAL A 159 -15.50 -4.15 -7.00
N TRP A 160 -16.31 -5.06 -7.54
CA TRP A 160 -15.87 -6.07 -8.50
C TRP A 160 -16.94 -6.35 -9.54
N ARG A 161 -16.56 -6.43 -10.82
CA ARG A 161 -17.48 -6.52 -11.96
C ARG A 161 -18.61 -5.51 -11.85
N ARG A 162 -18.25 -4.27 -11.50
CA ARG A 162 -19.18 -3.14 -11.35
C ARG A 162 -20.29 -3.41 -10.32
N ARG A 163 -19.98 -4.20 -9.28
CA ARG A 163 -20.87 -4.49 -8.15
C ARG A 163 -20.14 -4.25 -6.85
N VAL A 164 -20.77 -3.53 -5.94
CA VAL A 164 -20.30 -3.44 -4.55
C VAL A 164 -20.41 -4.82 -3.91
N THR A 165 -19.33 -5.28 -3.30
CA THR A 165 -19.23 -6.58 -2.63
C THR A 165 -19.09 -6.40 -1.11
N GLY A 166 -19.22 -7.49 -0.36
CA GLY A 166 -18.93 -7.52 1.08
C GLY A 166 -17.45 -7.69 1.43
N TYR A 167 -16.54 -7.66 0.44
CA TYR A 167 -15.11 -7.88 0.66
C TYR A 167 -14.31 -6.59 0.58
N SER A 168 -13.20 -6.50 1.30
CA SER A 168 -12.29 -5.35 1.25
C SER A 168 -11.24 -5.50 0.15
N SER A 169 -10.75 -6.71 -0.11
CA SER A 169 -9.90 -7.05 -1.27
C SER A 169 -10.53 -8.19 -2.08
N ASN A 170 -11.19 -7.86 -3.20
CA ASN A 170 -11.57 -8.86 -4.19
C ASN A 170 -10.35 -9.43 -4.92
N ARG A 171 -9.27 -8.65 -5.06
CA ARG A 171 -8.02 -9.08 -5.71
C ARG A 171 -7.44 -10.31 -5.06
N LEU A 172 -7.29 -10.33 -3.74
CA LEU A 172 -6.73 -11.49 -3.07
C LEU A 172 -7.71 -12.65 -2.97
N LEU A 173 -8.99 -12.40 -2.70
CA LEU A 173 -9.98 -13.48 -2.56
C LEU A 173 -10.28 -14.20 -3.88
N ARG A 174 -10.20 -13.49 -5.01
CA ARG A 174 -10.56 -14.05 -6.33
C ARG A 174 -9.35 -14.26 -7.23
N GLY A 175 -8.29 -13.48 -7.06
CA GLY A 175 -7.06 -13.55 -7.83
C GLY A 175 -5.92 -14.26 -7.10
N GLY A 176 -5.98 -14.43 -5.78
CA GLY A 176 -4.88 -14.96 -4.96
C GLY A 176 -4.44 -16.36 -5.38
N GLY A 177 -5.35 -17.23 -5.82
CA GLY A 177 -4.98 -18.57 -6.31
C GLY A 177 -4.16 -18.59 -7.61
N LYS A 178 -4.00 -17.46 -8.29
CA LYS A 178 -3.31 -17.36 -9.59
C LYS A 178 -2.24 -16.27 -9.64
N TYR A 179 -2.48 -15.12 -9.03
CA TYR A 179 -1.66 -13.92 -9.19
C TYR A 179 -0.94 -13.47 -7.91
N CYS A 180 -1.31 -14.04 -6.75
CA CYS A 180 -0.68 -13.79 -5.46
C CYS A 180 -0.78 -15.06 -4.62
N ILE A 181 -0.17 -16.15 -5.09
CA ILE A 181 -0.29 -17.45 -4.44
C ILE A 181 0.48 -17.40 -3.12
N PRO A 182 -0.14 -17.84 -2.01
CA PRO A 182 0.50 -17.79 -0.71
C PRO A 182 1.83 -18.55 -0.71
N ILE A 183 2.79 -18.04 0.05
CA ILE A 183 4.04 -18.71 0.35
C ILE A 183 3.96 -19.39 1.71
N THR A 184 4.85 -20.35 1.94
CA THR A 184 5.08 -20.93 3.27
C THR A 184 6.31 -20.25 3.86
N LYS A 185 6.32 -20.02 5.17
CA LYS A 185 7.49 -19.51 5.91
C LYS A 185 8.72 -20.37 5.60
N GLY A 186 9.86 -19.75 5.32
CA GLY A 186 11.09 -20.39 4.84
C GLY A 186 11.20 -20.48 3.32
N GLY A 187 10.10 -20.31 2.57
CA GLY A 187 10.08 -20.45 1.12
C GLY A 187 10.29 -19.14 0.37
N LEU A 188 11.36 -19.06 -0.44
CA LEU A 188 11.58 -17.95 -1.37
C LEU A 188 11.70 -18.43 -2.82
N ASN A 189 10.74 -17.98 -3.63
CA ASN A 189 10.65 -18.31 -5.06
C ASN A 189 11.04 -17.11 -5.94
N GLN A 190 11.36 -17.37 -7.20
CA GLN A 190 11.54 -16.34 -8.24
C GLN A 190 10.31 -16.20 -9.16
N ASN A 191 9.21 -16.89 -8.83
CA ASN A 191 8.00 -16.88 -9.64
C ASN A 191 7.14 -15.65 -9.29
N HIS A 192 6.86 -14.80 -10.28
CA HIS A 192 6.11 -13.55 -10.14
C HIS A 192 4.61 -13.74 -9.82
N TYR A 193 4.10 -14.96 -9.79
CA TYR A 193 2.73 -15.26 -9.33
C TYR A 193 2.64 -15.53 -7.82
N ARG A 194 3.77 -15.54 -7.11
CA ARG A 194 3.80 -15.63 -5.64
C ARG A 194 3.59 -14.27 -5.02
N GLU A 195 3.12 -14.28 -3.79
CA GLU A 195 2.88 -13.06 -3.04
C GLU A 195 4.15 -12.39 -2.52
N VAL A 196 5.22 -13.17 -2.38
CA VAL A 196 6.59 -12.71 -2.11
C VAL A 196 7.54 -13.45 -3.04
N ASN A 197 8.47 -12.73 -3.68
CA ASN A 197 9.45 -13.30 -4.59
C ASN A 197 10.80 -12.57 -4.54
N PHE A 198 11.86 -13.29 -4.86
CA PHE A 198 13.17 -12.70 -5.12
C PHE A 198 13.27 -12.25 -6.56
N ASN A 199 13.58 -10.97 -6.76
CA ASN A 199 13.91 -10.43 -8.06
C ASN A 199 15.42 -10.30 -8.18
N PRO A 200 16.07 -11.07 -9.08
CA PRO A 200 17.50 -10.98 -9.27
C PRO A 200 17.90 -9.62 -9.87
N GLU A 201 19.16 -9.25 -9.65
CA GLU A 201 19.76 -8.09 -10.27
C GLU A 201 19.67 -8.16 -11.80
N ASN A 202 19.65 -6.99 -12.43
CA ASN A 202 19.84 -6.87 -13.87
C ASN A 202 20.59 -5.58 -14.19
N LYS A 203 20.85 -5.34 -15.48
CA LYS A 203 21.61 -4.19 -15.98
C LYS A 203 21.12 -2.82 -15.47
N HIS A 204 19.86 -2.73 -15.03
CA HIS A 204 19.22 -1.47 -14.67
C HIS A 204 18.75 -1.39 -13.22
N LYS A 205 18.75 -2.50 -12.47
CA LYS A 205 18.31 -2.51 -11.07
C LYS A 205 19.03 -3.59 -10.25
N PRO A 206 19.36 -3.29 -8.98
CA PRO A 206 19.88 -4.29 -8.06
C PRO A 206 18.79 -5.32 -7.71
N SER A 207 19.20 -6.42 -7.09
CA SER A 207 18.28 -7.46 -6.60
C SER A 207 17.39 -6.96 -5.46
N THR A 208 16.14 -7.40 -5.44
CA THR A 208 15.15 -6.97 -4.44
C THR A 208 14.28 -8.12 -3.95
N LEU A 209 13.76 -7.98 -2.74
CA LEU A 209 12.62 -8.75 -2.28
C LEU A 209 11.35 -8.02 -2.73
N GLU A 210 10.50 -8.69 -3.50
CA GLU A 210 9.26 -8.13 -4.00
C GLU A 210 8.06 -8.66 -3.21
N LEU A 211 7.21 -7.75 -2.72
CA LEU A 211 5.94 -8.05 -2.09
C LEU A 211 4.78 -7.62 -3.00
N ARG A 212 3.85 -8.55 -3.28
CA ARG A 212 2.80 -8.41 -4.30
C ARG A 212 1.37 -8.51 -3.76
N VAL A 213 1.19 -8.55 -2.44
CA VAL A 213 -0.13 -8.74 -1.79
C VAL A 213 -1.02 -7.51 -1.85
N CYS A 214 -0.46 -6.33 -2.02
CA CYS A 214 -1.21 -5.09 -1.88
C CYS A 214 -2.14 -4.85 -3.07
N ASP A 215 -3.37 -4.45 -2.78
CA ASP A 215 -4.22 -3.84 -3.79
C ASP A 215 -3.57 -2.52 -4.23
N SER A 216 -3.73 -2.14 -5.50
CA SER A 216 -3.40 -0.78 -5.93
C SER A 216 -4.18 0.23 -5.09
N ASN A 217 -3.50 1.29 -4.65
CA ASN A 217 -4.05 2.21 -3.65
C ASN A 217 -3.50 3.64 -3.77
N ILE A 218 -4.19 4.58 -3.13
CA ILE A 218 -3.80 6.00 -3.10
C ILE A 218 -2.50 6.20 -2.29
N PRO A 219 -1.74 7.28 -2.57
CA PRO A 219 -0.40 7.48 -1.99
C PRO A 219 -0.31 7.31 -0.47
N PRO A 220 -1.23 7.86 0.36
CA PRO A 220 -1.13 7.69 1.82
C PRO A 220 -1.11 6.23 2.29
N TYR A 221 -1.95 5.36 1.71
CA TYR A 221 -1.99 3.93 2.08
C TYR A 221 -0.83 3.14 1.48
N VAL A 222 -0.32 3.52 0.30
CA VAL A 222 0.94 2.95 -0.25
C VAL A 222 2.10 3.26 0.69
N CYS A 223 2.21 4.50 1.16
CA CYS A 223 3.24 4.91 2.11
C CYS A 223 3.03 4.33 3.52
N ALA A 224 1.79 4.04 3.94
CA ALA A 224 1.52 3.32 5.18
C ALA A 224 2.10 1.90 5.14
N VAL A 225 1.90 1.17 4.03
CA VAL A 225 2.54 -0.14 3.81
C VAL A 225 4.07 0.00 3.77
N MET A 226 4.58 0.98 3.03
CA MET A 226 6.03 1.25 2.98
C MET A 226 6.61 1.48 4.37
N THR A 227 5.89 2.21 5.24
CA THR A 227 6.31 2.47 6.63
C THR A 227 6.41 1.17 7.41
N ILE A 228 5.39 0.30 7.35
CA ILE A 228 5.41 -1.02 8.00
C ILE A 228 6.60 -1.86 7.50
N LEU A 229 6.81 -1.90 6.18
CA LEU A 229 7.92 -2.63 5.59
C LEU A 229 9.29 -2.09 5.99
N LYS A 230 9.45 -0.75 6.09
CA LYS A 230 10.69 -0.14 6.57
C LYS A 230 10.94 -0.48 8.03
N ILE A 231 9.92 -0.44 8.89
CA ILE A 231 10.03 -0.83 10.30
C ILE A 231 10.54 -2.28 10.41
N LEU A 232 9.87 -3.20 9.71
CA LEU A 232 10.24 -4.62 9.75
C LEU A 232 11.62 -4.88 9.16
N ALA A 233 11.98 -4.23 8.06
CA ALA A 233 13.29 -4.38 7.44
C ALA A 233 14.43 -3.79 8.30
N LEU A 234 14.19 -2.66 8.97
CA LEU A 234 15.15 -2.09 9.92
C LEU A 234 15.33 -3.02 11.13
N ALA A 235 14.24 -3.54 11.70
CA ALA A 235 14.29 -4.45 12.84
C ALA A 235 15.03 -5.75 12.50
N TRP A 236 14.72 -6.33 11.34
CA TRP A 236 15.44 -7.48 10.79
C TRP A 236 16.93 -7.21 10.64
N ARG A 237 17.30 -6.08 10.02
CA ARG A 237 18.70 -5.70 9.81
C ARG A 237 19.44 -5.51 11.12
N ASN A 238 18.77 -4.95 12.13
CA ASN A 238 19.30 -4.73 13.48
C ASN A 238 19.37 -6.03 14.30
N GLY A 239 18.98 -7.18 13.74
CA GLY A 239 19.01 -8.47 14.41
C GLY A 239 17.97 -8.63 15.51
N LYS A 240 16.89 -7.83 15.51
CA LYS A 240 15.78 -7.99 16.45
C LYS A 240 14.97 -9.23 16.10
N ASP A 241 14.53 -9.96 17.11
CA ASP A 241 13.65 -11.12 16.90
C ASP A 241 12.29 -10.69 16.29
N ALA A 242 11.70 -11.60 15.49
CA ALA A 242 10.35 -11.39 14.98
C ALA A 242 9.35 -11.47 16.14
N CYS A 243 8.49 -10.46 16.25
CA CYS A 243 7.52 -10.34 17.35
C CYS A 243 6.24 -11.18 17.15
N ASN A 244 6.10 -11.82 15.98
CA ASN A 244 4.97 -12.67 15.65
C ASN A 244 5.46 -13.98 15.02
N ASP A 245 4.82 -15.09 15.37
CA ASP A 245 5.09 -16.40 14.79
C ASP A 245 3.77 -17.13 14.61
N LEU A 246 3.43 -17.45 13.35
CA LEU A 246 2.18 -18.09 13.00
C LEU A 246 2.43 -19.47 12.40
N THR A 247 1.54 -20.42 12.72
CA THR A 247 1.43 -21.63 11.90
C THR A 247 0.96 -21.26 10.50
N HIS A 248 1.25 -22.11 9.52
CA HIS A 248 0.83 -21.84 8.15
C HIS A 248 -0.69 -21.78 8.00
N GLU A 249 -1.43 -22.58 8.80
CA GLU A 249 -2.88 -22.56 8.85
C GLU A 249 -3.40 -21.22 9.40
N ALA A 250 -2.87 -20.76 10.54
CA ALA A 250 -3.23 -19.48 11.13
C ALA A 250 -2.90 -18.31 10.18
N TYR A 251 -1.77 -18.40 9.48
CA TYR A 251 -1.40 -17.47 8.42
C TYR A 251 -2.45 -17.40 7.31
N LEU A 252 -2.86 -18.54 6.75
CA LEU A 252 -3.85 -18.59 5.67
C LEU A 252 -5.23 -18.10 6.11
N GLU A 253 -5.63 -18.40 7.35
CA GLU A 253 -6.86 -17.88 7.95
C GLU A 253 -6.83 -16.36 8.10
N ALA A 254 -5.78 -15.82 8.73
CA ALA A 254 -5.60 -14.38 8.91
C ALA A 254 -5.53 -13.66 7.57
N ARG A 255 -4.85 -14.25 6.58
CA ARG A 255 -4.76 -13.73 5.21
C ARG A 255 -6.14 -13.62 4.55
N ALA A 256 -6.97 -14.65 4.68
CA ALA A 256 -8.33 -14.64 4.16
C ALA A 256 -9.21 -13.61 4.91
N GLU A 257 -9.06 -13.51 6.23
CA GLU A 257 -9.81 -12.55 7.05
C GLU A 257 -9.44 -11.10 6.73
N ALA A 258 -8.14 -10.81 6.58
CA ALA A 258 -7.64 -9.52 6.13
C ALA A 258 -8.23 -9.12 4.77
N ALA A 259 -8.27 -10.03 3.80
CA ALA A 259 -8.84 -9.75 2.49
C ALA A 259 -10.37 -9.55 2.55
N ARG A 260 -11.09 -10.24 3.45
CA ARG A 260 -12.54 -10.07 3.62
C ARG A 260 -12.87 -8.75 4.30
N ARG A 261 -12.23 -8.45 5.43
CA ARG A 261 -12.62 -7.36 6.34
C ARG A 261 -11.78 -6.10 6.19
N GLY A 262 -10.56 -6.16 5.67
CA GLY A 262 -9.69 -4.99 5.58
C GLY A 262 -9.36 -4.45 6.98
N ALA A 263 -9.52 -3.14 7.21
CA ALA A 263 -9.27 -2.53 8.51
C ALA A 263 -10.14 -3.07 9.67
N ALA A 264 -11.30 -3.68 9.38
CA ALA A 264 -12.14 -4.33 10.39
C ALA A 264 -11.74 -5.79 10.67
N ALA A 265 -10.58 -6.24 10.16
CA ALA A 265 -10.12 -7.62 10.34
C ALA A 265 -9.68 -7.87 11.78
N LYS A 266 -9.81 -9.13 12.17
CA LYS A 266 -9.23 -9.69 13.39
C LYS A 266 -8.07 -10.60 12.98
N LEU A 267 -6.87 -10.29 13.44
CA LEU A 267 -5.61 -10.91 13.04
C LEU A 267 -4.91 -11.56 14.24
N TYR A 268 -3.92 -12.40 13.98
CA TYR A 268 -3.18 -13.09 15.02
C TYR A 268 -1.90 -12.34 15.42
N TRP A 269 -1.71 -12.15 16.72
CA TRP A 269 -0.48 -11.66 17.35
C TRP A 269 -0.11 -12.54 18.53
N GLY A 270 1.01 -13.26 18.45
CA GLY A 270 1.47 -14.15 19.53
C GLY A 270 0.39 -15.19 19.92
N GLY A 271 -0.32 -15.73 18.93
CA GLY A 271 -1.42 -16.68 19.12
C GLY A 271 -2.77 -16.06 19.54
N ASN A 272 -2.83 -14.77 19.87
CA ASN A 272 -4.06 -14.09 20.27
C ASN A 272 -4.69 -13.35 19.10
N THR A 273 -6.02 -13.25 19.09
CA THR A 273 -6.75 -12.45 18.10
C THR A 273 -6.81 -10.98 18.52
N VAL A 274 -6.37 -10.07 17.65
CA VAL A 274 -6.34 -8.62 17.85
C VAL A 274 -6.97 -7.90 16.65
N THR A 275 -7.51 -6.70 16.84
CA THR A 275 -7.95 -5.82 15.74
C THR A 275 -6.77 -5.26 14.96
N VAL A 276 -7.00 -4.72 13.75
CA VAL A 276 -5.94 -4.05 12.97
C VAL A 276 -5.33 -2.86 13.71
N GLY A 277 -6.13 -2.08 14.45
CA GLY A 277 -5.64 -0.97 15.27
C GLY A 277 -4.77 -1.42 16.45
N GLU A 278 -5.18 -2.50 17.13
CA GLU A 278 -4.36 -3.13 18.18
C GLU A 278 -3.08 -3.74 17.61
N TYR A 279 -3.14 -4.38 16.45
CA TYR A 279 -1.96 -4.90 15.74
C TYR A 279 -0.97 -3.78 15.43
N LEU A 280 -1.45 -2.65 14.88
CA LEU A 280 -0.62 -1.48 14.61
C LEU A 280 0.04 -0.97 15.89
N THR A 281 -0.71 -0.89 16.98
CA THR A 281 -0.19 -0.49 18.29
C THR A 281 0.94 -1.42 18.73
N LEU A 282 0.69 -2.74 18.73
CA LEU A 282 1.67 -3.74 19.13
C LEU A 282 2.92 -3.70 18.25
N LEU A 283 2.76 -3.52 16.94
CA LEU A 283 3.87 -3.40 16.00
C LEU A 283 4.76 -2.17 16.31
N LEU A 284 4.14 -1.02 16.55
CA LEU A 284 4.87 0.22 16.87
C LEU A 284 5.52 0.18 18.25
N ASP A 285 4.87 -0.45 19.22
CA ASP A 285 5.41 -0.58 20.58
C ASP A 285 6.62 -1.54 20.59
N ASN A 286 6.56 -2.67 19.87
CA ASN A 286 7.67 -3.63 19.78
C ASN A 286 8.85 -3.14 18.93
N TYR A 287 8.60 -2.28 17.94
CA TYR A 287 9.61 -1.72 17.04
C TYR A 287 9.70 -0.20 17.16
N SER A 288 9.63 0.32 18.38
CA SER A 288 9.54 1.75 18.67
C SER A 288 10.80 2.52 18.26
N GLU A 289 11.97 1.90 18.36
CA GLU A 289 13.25 2.47 17.89
C GLU A 289 13.27 2.59 16.37
N GLU A 290 12.88 1.55 15.64
CA GLU A 290 12.80 1.56 14.18
C GLU A 290 11.74 2.54 13.68
N ALA A 291 10.59 2.60 14.35
CA ALA A 291 9.55 3.58 14.03
C ALA A 291 9.99 5.01 14.34
N GLY A 292 10.72 5.21 15.44
CA GLY A 292 11.17 6.53 15.92
C GLY A 292 12.18 7.21 15.00
N VAL A 293 12.95 6.44 14.20
CA VAL A 293 13.86 6.99 13.20
C VAL A 293 13.20 7.30 11.87
N LEU A 294 11.93 6.92 11.68
CA LEU A 294 11.18 7.22 10.46
C LEU A 294 10.46 8.56 10.60
N ASP A 295 10.76 9.48 9.67
CA ASP A 295 9.99 10.73 9.49
C ASP A 295 8.64 10.42 8.82
N ILE A 296 7.69 9.89 9.60
CA ILE A 296 6.35 9.49 9.13
C ILE A 296 5.54 10.74 8.75
N PRO A 297 5.15 10.92 7.47
CA PRO A 297 4.38 12.08 7.04
C PRO A 297 2.98 12.15 7.68
N GLY A 298 2.45 13.36 7.83
CA GLY A 298 1.14 13.61 8.45
C GLY A 298 -0.01 12.80 7.82
N ASP A 299 -0.07 12.71 6.48
CA ASP A 299 -1.10 11.93 5.79
C ASP A 299 -0.99 10.42 6.05
N VAL A 300 0.22 9.91 6.28
CA VAL A 300 0.46 8.50 6.64
C VAL A 300 0.04 8.25 8.08
N ALA A 301 0.34 9.19 8.99
CA ALA A 301 -0.13 9.14 10.37
C ALA A 301 -1.67 9.25 10.46
N GLU A 302 -2.31 10.02 9.58
CA GLU A 302 -3.76 10.06 9.45
C GLU A 302 -4.32 8.71 8.97
N ALA A 303 -3.71 8.09 7.95
CA ALA A 303 -4.09 6.75 7.49
C ALA A 303 -3.99 5.72 8.63
N PHE A 304 -2.94 5.77 9.43
CA PHE A 304 -2.78 4.93 10.62
C PHE A 304 -3.82 5.20 11.70
N SER A 305 -4.15 6.47 11.96
CA SER A 305 -5.21 6.82 12.91
C SER A 305 -6.57 6.26 12.45
N LEU A 306 -6.88 6.31 11.15
CA LEU A 306 -8.10 5.73 10.60
C LEU A 306 -8.19 4.21 10.79
N LEU A 307 -7.06 3.49 10.76
CA LEU A 307 -7.05 2.05 11.05
C LEU A 307 -7.43 1.74 12.50
N GLU A 308 -7.16 2.64 13.46
CA GLU A 308 -7.57 2.47 14.87
C GLU A 308 -9.09 2.45 15.04
N VAL A 309 -9.83 2.98 14.06
CA VAL A 309 -11.30 3.02 14.02
C VAL A 309 -11.86 2.20 12.86
N GLU A 310 -11.14 1.14 12.47
CA GLU A 310 -11.53 0.16 11.46
C GLU A 310 -11.81 0.76 10.07
N TRP A 311 -11.19 1.91 9.75
CA TRP A 311 -11.40 2.63 8.50
C TRP A 311 -10.16 2.57 7.60
N ASN A 312 -10.36 2.18 6.33
CA ASN A 312 -9.35 2.29 5.27
C ASN A 312 -10.01 2.73 3.94
N ASN A 313 -9.21 2.79 2.87
CA ASN A 313 -9.74 3.22 1.56
C ASN A 313 -10.81 2.27 0.99
N ALA A 314 -10.72 0.95 1.24
CA ALA A 314 -11.80 0.03 0.84
C ALA A 314 -13.13 0.39 1.52
N GLU A 315 -13.13 0.74 2.80
CA GLU A 315 -14.37 1.14 3.48
C GLU A 315 -14.91 2.46 2.93
N ALA A 316 -14.03 3.44 2.69
CA ALA A 316 -14.42 4.70 2.05
C ALA A 316 -15.10 4.48 0.68
N LEU A 317 -14.46 3.71 -0.20
CA LEU A 317 -14.99 3.39 -1.52
C LEU A 317 -16.31 2.62 -1.44
N ARG A 318 -16.42 1.66 -0.51
CA ARG A 318 -17.64 0.87 -0.28
C ARG A 318 -18.79 1.76 0.13
N LEU A 319 -18.62 2.59 1.16
CA LEU A 319 -19.68 3.47 1.67
C LEU A 319 -20.11 4.50 0.64
N ALA A 320 -19.16 5.09 -0.09
CA ALA A 320 -19.46 6.02 -1.18
C ALA A 320 -20.29 5.33 -2.28
N ALA A 321 -19.88 4.12 -2.69
CA ALA A 321 -20.60 3.37 -3.71
C ALA A 321 -22.00 2.93 -3.26
N ILE A 322 -22.18 2.46 -2.02
CA ILE A 322 -23.50 2.11 -1.46
C ILE A 322 -24.42 3.33 -1.43
N LYS A 323 -23.92 4.46 -0.91
CA LYS A 323 -24.68 5.72 -0.84
C LYS A 323 -25.12 6.19 -2.23
N LEU A 324 -24.22 6.15 -3.21
CA LEU A 324 -24.54 6.53 -4.58
C LEU A 324 -25.51 5.56 -5.23
N ARG A 325 -25.36 4.25 -4.99
CA ARG A 325 -26.27 3.23 -5.52
C ARG A 325 -27.68 3.38 -4.98
N GLY A 326 -27.82 3.64 -3.68
CA GLY A 326 -29.12 3.90 -3.07
C GLY A 326 -29.79 5.16 -3.63
N ARG A 327 -29.00 6.21 -3.90
CA ARG A 327 -29.54 7.50 -4.39
C ARG A 327 -29.79 7.56 -5.90
N PHE A 328 -28.96 6.91 -6.71
CA PHE A 328 -28.93 7.08 -8.17
C PHE A 328 -29.22 5.79 -8.95
N GLY A 329 -29.49 4.67 -8.29
CA GLY A 329 -29.87 3.42 -8.96
C GLY A 329 -28.83 2.97 -9.98
N GLY A 330 -29.23 2.86 -11.26
CA GLY A 330 -28.34 2.42 -12.36
C GLY A 330 -27.20 3.39 -12.70
N ASP A 331 -27.33 4.68 -12.38
CA ASP A 331 -26.34 5.72 -12.72
C ASP A 331 -25.24 5.90 -11.66
N TRP A 332 -25.27 5.09 -10.61
CA TRP A 332 -24.37 5.23 -9.45
C TRP A 332 -22.88 5.21 -9.85
N GLU A 333 -22.51 4.38 -10.80
CA GLU A 333 -21.13 4.23 -11.23
C GLU A 333 -20.62 5.48 -11.95
N ARG A 334 -21.49 6.11 -12.76
CA ARG A 334 -21.17 7.38 -13.42
C ARG A 334 -20.91 8.47 -12.39
N LYS A 335 -21.77 8.55 -11.36
CA LYS A 335 -21.59 9.48 -10.24
C LYS A 335 -20.36 9.16 -9.40
N MET A 336 -20.03 7.88 -9.25
CA MET A 336 -18.84 7.44 -8.52
C MET A 336 -17.56 7.80 -9.26
N ALA A 337 -17.50 7.58 -10.59
CA ALA A 337 -16.38 7.98 -11.42
C ALA A 337 -16.13 9.51 -11.34
N PHE A 338 -17.19 10.33 -11.38
CA PHE A 338 -17.08 11.77 -11.21
C PHE A 338 -16.51 12.15 -9.83
N LYS A 339 -17.04 11.55 -8.75
CA LYS A 339 -16.55 11.80 -7.39
C LYS A 339 -15.11 11.35 -7.17
N LEU A 340 -14.74 10.18 -7.71
CA LEU A 340 -13.37 9.69 -7.65
C LEU A 340 -12.41 10.61 -8.41
N ALA A 341 -12.81 11.10 -9.59
CA ALA A 341 -12.00 12.06 -10.32
C ALA A 341 -11.74 13.34 -9.52
N SER A 342 -12.77 13.88 -8.87
CA SER A 342 -12.63 15.04 -7.99
C SER A 342 -11.72 14.74 -6.79
N ALA A 343 -11.97 13.62 -6.10
CA ALA A 343 -11.20 13.24 -4.91
C ALA A 343 -9.72 13.00 -5.22
N LEU A 344 -9.43 12.30 -6.32
CA LEU A 344 -8.05 12.07 -6.76
C LEU A 344 -7.36 13.37 -7.17
N LYS A 345 -8.04 14.28 -7.89
CA LYS A 345 -7.47 15.61 -8.17
C LYS A 345 -7.14 16.37 -6.90
N THR A 346 -8.03 16.35 -5.90
CA THR A 346 -7.77 16.98 -4.59
C THR A 346 -6.52 16.39 -3.95
N LEU A 347 -6.45 15.06 -3.82
CA LEU A 347 -5.33 14.38 -3.16
C LEU A 347 -3.99 14.59 -3.91
N LEU A 348 -3.99 14.41 -5.23
CA LEU A 348 -2.76 14.50 -6.05
C LEU A 348 -2.25 15.94 -6.19
N ASN A 349 -3.09 16.94 -5.94
CA ASN A 349 -2.70 18.36 -5.89
C ASN A 349 -2.30 18.82 -4.48
N GLY A 350 -1.95 17.90 -3.58
CA GLY A 350 -1.49 18.21 -2.23
C GLY A 350 -2.60 18.41 -1.20
N GLY A 351 -3.85 18.05 -1.52
CA GLY A 351 -4.93 17.98 -0.54
C GLY A 351 -4.73 16.82 0.42
N SER A 352 -5.28 16.96 1.62
CA SER A 352 -5.24 15.97 2.70
C SER A 352 -6.11 14.74 2.41
N LEU A 353 -5.83 13.66 3.14
CA LEU A 353 -6.69 12.47 3.11
C LEU A 353 -8.13 12.79 3.56
N ARG A 354 -8.32 13.73 4.49
CA ARG A 354 -9.65 14.23 4.85
C ARG A 354 -10.39 14.86 3.67
N GLU A 355 -9.77 15.78 2.95
CA GLU A 355 -10.39 16.45 1.80
C GLU A 355 -10.72 15.46 0.67
N TYR A 356 -9.88 14.44 0.48
CA TYR A 356 -10.18 13.31 -0.41
C TYR A 356 -11.51 12.62 -0.04
N HIS A 357 -11.71 12.27 1.24
CA HIS A 357 -12.95 11.64 1.69
C HIS A 357 -14.16 12.56 1.62
N GLU A 358 -13.98 13.86 1.90
CA GLU A 358 -15.03 14.87 1.76
C GLU A 358 -15.47 15.03 0.30
N ALA A 359 -14.54 14.98 -0.67
CA ALA A 359 -14.83 14.96 -2.10
C ALA A 359 -15.63 13.71 -2.52
N LEU A 360 -15.38 12.55 -1.90
CA LEU A 360 -16.21 11.35 -2.02
C LEU A 360 -17.61 11.51 -1.39
N GLY A 361 -17.84 12.57 -0.62
CA GLY A 361 -19.11 12.85 0.05
C GLY A 361 -19.29 12.05 1.34
N LEU A 362 -18.17 11.73 2.00
CA LEU A 362 -18.08 11.02 3.27
C LEU A 362 -17.67 11.97 4.38
N ARG A 363 -17.98 11.60 5.62
CA ARG A 363 -17.41 12.22 6.81
C ARG A 363 -16.48 11.18 7.42
N ILE A 364 -15.19 11.51 7.54
CA ILE A 364 -14.24 10.63 8.22
C ILE A 364 -14.63 10.48 9.69
N PRO A 365 -14.45 9.29 10.30
CA PRO A 365 -14.58 9.12 11.73
C PRO A 365 -13.66 10.08 12.50
N ARG A 366 -14.05 10.48 13.71
CA ARG A 366 -13.18 11.27 14.59
C ARG A 366 -12.18 10.34 15.28
N VAL A 367 -10.89 10.71 15.29
CA VAL A 367 -9.74 9.91 15.78
C VAL A 367 -8.79 10.69 16.70
#